data_AF-A0A519WAE1-F1
#
_entry.id   AF-A0A519WAE1-F1
#
_cell.length_a   1.000
_cell.length_b   1.000
_cell.length_c   1.000
_cell.angle_alpha   90.00
_cell.angle_beta   90.00
_cell.angle_gamma   90.00
#
_symmetry.space_group_name_H-M   'P 1'
#
loop_
_entity.id
_entity.type
_entity.pdbx_description
1 polymer ?
#
loop_
_entity_poly.entity_id
_entity_poly.type
_entity_poly.pdbx_seq_one_letter_code
_entity_poly.pdbx_strand_id
1 'polypeptide(L)'
;MALKQNATSLNQKGIALKEVNITTKKIIKGSRNRNGSGNADLVFDEKDIKESGTMNLYQLIKQKLPGLRITFDEALPTLMYNNYMVTIEIDGGGLPLFLNPSPSKADLLEALSEFQIAQFEGMEVMYSRKYMGLYANPPSSTNFGMNDIIASESLLRMGKDTIDVPKSESVPNLTLSRVAKRSPESRFYRPGFREGYLDRRVNVLSNKERLIAVIGITTKNKTGYFKNNAPDFVTYRPLPIMYPQEFYSPKYGLKPNDVAEPDVRSIVFWSPNVLTDANGRAKVKFYTSDVSGSYTISMEGIGSNGGIGTLRQKIKVQ
;
A
#
# COMPACT_ATOMS: atom_id res chain seq x y z
N MET A 1 -30.62 -3.09 79.06
CA MET A 1 -31.21 -2.35 77.93
C MET A 1 -30.20 -1.30 77.49
N ALA A 2 -29.48 -1.51 76.38
CA ALA A 2 -28.64 -0.50 75.71
C ALA A 2 -28.42 -0.97 74.25
N LEU A 3 -28.58 -0.03 73.31
CA LEU A 3 -28.89 -0.27 71.90
C LEU A 3 -27.72 -0.83 71.08
N LYS A 4 -27.96 -1.92 70.33
CA LYS A 4 -27.16 -2.25 69.13
C LYS A 4 -27.54 -1.26 68.03
N GLN A 5 -26.63 -0.34 67.70
CA GLN A 5 -26.76 0.44 66.48
C GLN A 5 -26.57 -0.49 65.29
N ASN A 6 -27.64 -0.71 64.53
CA ASN A 6 -27.59 -1.31 63.21
C ASN A 6 -26.85 -0.34 62.29
N ALA A 7 -25.60 -0.62 61.97
CA ALA A 7 -24.92 0.01 60.86
C ALA A 7 -25.63 -0.43 59.58
N THR A 8 -26.48 0.43 59.04
CA THR A 8 -27.09 0.28 57.73
C THR A 8 -25.96 0.19 56.72
N SER A 9 -25.75 -1.00 56.13
CA SER A 9 -24.81 -1.16 55.03
C SER A 9 -25.28 -0.28 53.87
N LEU A 10 -24.48 0.72 53.54
CA LEU A 10 -24.65 1.49 52.31
C LEU A 10 -24.67 0.50 51.15
N ASN A 11 -25.84 0.36 50.51
CA ASN A 11 -26.02 -0.45 49.31
C ASN A 11 -25.35 0.28 48.14
N GLN A 12 -24.02 0.30 48.12
CA GLN A 12 -23.24 0.84 47.01
C GLN A 12 -23.37 -0.14 45.84
N LYS A 13 -24.25 0.19 44.89
CA LYS A 13 -24.27 -0.39 43.54
C LYS A 13 -23.05 0.12 42.73
N GLY A 14 -21.85 -0.09 43.25
CA GLY A 14 -20.61 0.15 42.53
C GLY A 14 -20.17 -1.14 41.85
N ILE A 15 -19.85 -1.09 40.56
CA ILE A 15 -19.13 -2.19 39.91
C ILE A 15 -17.73 -2.18 40.51
N ALA A 16 -17.45 -3.12 41.41
CA ALA A 16 -16.10 -3.31 41.94
C ALA A 16 -15.19 -3.71 40.77
N LEU A 17 -14.24 -2.84 40.41
CA LEU A 17 -13.23 -3.16 39.42
C LEU A 17 -12.35 -4.27 39.98
N LYS A 18 -12.12 -5.32 39.19
CA LYS A 18 -11.15 -6.36 39.55
C LYS A 18 -9.78 -5.71 39.74
N GLU A 19 -9.06 -6.16 40.76
CA GLU A 19 -7.70 -5.74 41.08
C GLU A 19 -6.83 -5.69 39.80
N VAL A 20 -6.20 -4.53 39.57
CA VAL A 20 -5.31 -4.33 38.42
C VAL A 20 -3.89 -4.62 38.89
N ASN A 21 -3.38 -5.80 38.53
CA ASN A 21 -2.01 -6.18 38.85
C ASN A 21 -1.07 -5.50 37.84
N ILE A 22 -0.38 -4.44 38.25
CA ILE A 22 0.53 -3.68 37.39
C ILE A 22 1.84 -4.47 37.30
N THR A 23 1.95 -5.30 36.27
CA THR A 23 3.23 -5.90 35.90
C THR A 23 4.13 -4.83 35.29
N THR A 24 5.44 -4.95 35.52
CA THR A 24 6.46 -4.09 34.92
C THR A 24 6.24 -4.00 33.41
N LYS A 25 6.43 -2.80 32.84
CA LYS A 25 6.27 -2.56 31.40
C LYS A 25 7.13 -3.54 30.59
N LYS A 26 6.49 -4.41 29.81
CA LYS A 26 7.16 -5.34 28.90
C LYS A 26 7.76 -4.57 27.72
N ILE A 27 8.96 -4.96 27.28
CA ILE A 27 9.71 -4.32 26.19
C ILE A 27 10.25 -5.40 25.26
N ILE A 28 9.99 -5.24 23.95
CA ILE A 28 10.53 -6.12 22.91
C ILE A 28 11.69 -5.38 22.23
N LYS A 29 12.93 -5.84 22.46
CA LYS A 29 14.13 -5.14 22.00
C LYS A 29 14.20 -5.12 20.46
N GLY A 30 14.47 -3.94 19.90
CA GLY A 30 14.57 -3.78 18.44
C GLY A 30 13.24 -3.88 17.70
N SER A 31 12.11 -3.84 18.43
CA SER A 31 10.80 -3.68 17.82
C SER A 31 10.76 -2.44 16.92
N ARG A 32 10.02 -2.58 15.81
CA ARG A 32 9.75 -1.52 14.83
C ARG A 32 8.46 -0.75 15.12
N ASN A 33 7.93 -0.83 16.34
CA ASN A 33 6.84 0.01 16.80
C ASN A 33 7.21 1.49 16.62
N ARG A 34 6.37 2.26 15.91
CA ARG A 34 6.62 3.67 15.57
C ARG A 34 6.64 4.56 16.82
N ASN A 35 6.00 4.13 17.90
CA ASN A 35 6.04 4.83 19.19
C ASN A 35 7.28 4.45 20.03
N GLY A 36 8.12 3.54 19.57
CA GLY A 36 9.22 2.94 20.32
C GLY A 36 8.84 1.66 21.05
N SER A 37 9.83 0.81 21.34
CA SER A 37 9.62 -0.52 21.91
C SER A 37 8.88 -0.48 23.27
N GLY A 38 7.82 -1.26 23.40
CA GLY A 38 6.97 -1.33 24.59
C GLY A 38 5.99 -0.16 24.73
N ASN A 39 5.99 0.83 23.82
CA ASN A 39 5.00 1.91 23.79
C ASN A 39 3.78 1.47 22.99
N ALA A 40 3.01 0.56 23.56
CA ALA A 40 1.78 0.02 23.01
C ALA A 40 0.72 -0.14 24.11
N ASP A 41 -0.53 -0.41 23.74
CA ASP A 41 -1.60 -0.67 24.69
C ASP A 41 -1.46 -2.06 25.33
N LEU A 42 -1.07 -3.05 24.52
CA LEU A 42 -0.74 -4.40 24.96
C LEU A 42 0.61 -4.80 24.39
N VAL A 43 1.41 -5.49 25.20
CA VAL A 43 2.73 -6.00 24.81
C VAL A 43 2.83 -7.45 25.25
N PHE A 44 3.18 -8.32 24.31
CA PHE A 44 3.43 -9.74 24.51
C PHE A 44 4.88 -10.03 24.12
N ASP A 45 5.69 -10.38 25.10
CA ASP A 45 7.11 -10.67 24.89
C ASP A 45 7.34 -12.11 24.40
N GLU A 46 8.60 -12.47 24.15
CA GLU A 46 8.95 -13.79 23.64
C GLU A 46 8.48 -14.93 24.55
N LYS A 47 8.47 -14.71 25.86
CA LYS A 47 7.97 -15.69 26.84
C LYS A 47 6.47 -15.88 26.65
N ASP A 48 5.70 -14.80 26.51
CA ASP A 48 4.27 -14.88 26.24
C ASP A 48 3.95 -15.61 24.92
N ILE A 49 4.78 -15.41 23.88
CA ILE A 49 4.62 -16.09 22.58
C ILE A 49 4.91 -17.58 22.74
N LYS A 50 5.99 -17.96 23.42
CA LYS A 50 6.35 -19.38 23.66
C LYS A 50 5.33 -20.11 24.53
N GLU A 51 4.83 -19.47 25.59
CA GLU A 51 3.81 -20.03 26.47
C GLU A 51 2.45 -20.21 25.79
N SER A 52 2.22 -19.57 24.64
CA SER A 52 0.97 -19.74 23.90
C SER A 52 0.77 -21.17 23.39
N GLY A 53 1.85 -21.88 23.06
CA GLY A 53 1.79 -23.21 22.44
C GLY A 53 1.10 -23.24 21.08
N THR A 54 0.91 -22.10 20.42
CA THR A 54 0.22 -22.00 19.13
C THR A 54 1.17 -22.27 17.96
N MET A 55 0.62 -22.76 16.85
CA MET A 55 1.44 -23.06 15.66
C MET A 55 1.49 -21.88 14.68
N ASN A 56 0.39 -21.13 14.57
CA ASN A 56 0.23 -20.08 13.56
C ASN A 56 -0.23 -18.74 14.13
N LEU A 57 -0.09 -17.71 13.29
CA LEU A 57 -0.37 -16.32 13.63
C LEU A 57 -1.82 -16.09 14.05
N TYR A 58 -2.80 -16.62 13.31
CA TYR A 58 -4.20 -16.40 13.65
C TYR A 58 -4.55 -16.96 15.03
N GLN A 59 -4.12 -18.19 15.33
CA GLN A 59 -4.34 -18.82 16.63
C GLN A 59 -3.70 -18.01 17.76
N LEU A 60 -2.45 -17.56 17.56
CA LEU A 60 -1.74 -16.71 18.52
C LEU A 60 -2.51 -15.43 18.82
N ILE A 61 -2.90 -14.68 17.78
CA ILE A 61 -3.64 -13.42 17.96
C ILE A 61 -4.99 -13.72 18.62
N LYS A 62 -5.71 -14.74 18.19
CA LYS A 62 -7.04 -15.08 18.73
C LYS A 62 -6.97 -15.46 20.21
N GLN A 63 -5.94 -16.17 20.64
CA GLN A 63 -5.72 -16.54 22.04
C GLN A 63 -5.34 -15.32 22.89
N LYS A 64 -4.44 -14.46 22.41
CA LYS A 64 -3.98 -13.28 23.15
C LYS A 64 -5.00 -12.13 23.12
N LEU A 65 -5.85 -12.09 22.09
CA LEU A 65 -6.91 -11.10 21.88
C LEU A 65 -8.28 -11.79 21.74
N PRO A 66 -8.94 -12.17 22.85
CA PRO A 66 -10.18 -12.95 22.81
C PRO A 66 -11.34 -12.28 22.03
N GLY A 67 -11.33 -10.95 21.89
CA GLY A 67 -12.28 -10.16 21.09
C GLY A 67 -12.00 -10.13 19.57
N LEU A 68 -11.00 -10.86 19.09
CA LEU A 68 -10.66 -10.93 17.66
C LEU A 68 -11.71 -11.73 16.87
N ARG A 69 -12.16 -11.24 15.72
CA ARG A 69 -13.11 -11.93 14.82
C ARG A 69 -12.91 -11.48 13.39
N ILE A 70 -13.34 -12.31 12.44
CA ILE A 70 -13.39 -11.95 11.01
C ILE A 70 -14.84 -11.60 10.64
N THR A 71 -15.05 -10.37 10.19
CA THR A 71 -16.35 -9.87 9.71
C THR A 71 -16.24 -9.49 8.23
N PHE A 72 -17.37 -9.13 7.62
CA PHE A 72 -17.35 -8.43 6.33
C PHE A 72 -17.46 -6.94 6.59
N ASP A 73 -16.59 -6.16 5.97
CA ASP A 73 -16.69 -4.70 5.90
C ASP A 73 -16.55 -4.32 4.42
N GLU A 74 -17.50 -3.55 3.88
CA GLU A 74 -17.54 -3.16 2.44
C GLU A 74 -17.32 -4.33 1.46
N ALA A 75 -17.96 -5.47 1.74
CA ALA A 75 -17.86 -6.72 0.97
C ALA A 75 -16.48 -7.43 1.00
N LEU A 76 -15.53 -6.95 1.82
CA LEU A 76 -14.25 -7.60 2.04
C LEU A 76 -14.18 -8.27 3.43
N PRO A 77 -13.60 -9.47 3.53
CA PRO A 77 -13.32 -10.09 4.82
C PRO A 77 -12.28 -9.23 5.55
N THR A 78 -12.61 -8.87 6.79
CA THR A 78 -11.83 -7.91 7.57
C THR A 78 -11.63 -8.42 8.98
N LEU A 79 -10.40 -8.28 9.49
CA LEU A 79 -10.05 -8.63 10.85
C LEU A 79 -10.50 -7.51 11.81
N MET A 80 -11.24 -7.88 12.85
CA MET A 80 -11.77 -6.97 13.85
C MET A 80 -11.32 -7.40 15.24
N TYR A 81 -10.88 -6.46 16.07
CA TYR A 81 -10.69 -6.64 17.50
C TYR A 81 -11.68 -5.75 18.23
N ASN A 82 -12.70 -6.36 18.85
CA ASN A 82 -13.88 -5.64 19.37
C ASN A 82 -14.54 -4.79 18.26
N ASN A 83 -14.38 -3.47 18.34
CA ASN A 83 -14.91 -2.49 17.38
C ASN A 83 -13.79 -1.85 16.53
N TYR A 84 -12.55 -2.30 16.67
CA TYR A 84 -11.42 -1.82 15.90
C TYR A 84 -11.17 -2.72 14.70
N MET A 85 -11.08 -2.13 13.51
CA MET A 85 -10.51 -2.76 12.33
C MET A 85 -9.00 -2.94 12.54
N VAL A 86 -8.51 -4.16 12.35
CA VAL A 86 -7.14 -4.52 12.65
C VAL A 86 -6.30 -4.52 11.38
N THR A 87 -5.18 -3.82 11.43
CA THR A 87 -4.07 -3.96 10.48
C THR A 87 -2.94 -4.72 11.17
N ILE A 88 -2.34 -5.69 10.47
CA ILE A 88 -1.16 -6.42 10.97
C ILE A 88 0.08 -5.90 10.25
N GLU A 89 1.12 -5.60 11.01
CA GLU A 89 2.44 -5.21 10.50
C GLU A 89 3.50 -6.19 11.05
N ILE A 90 4.44 -6.61 10.20
CA ILE A 90 5.61 -7.40 10.59
C ILE A 90 6.86 -6.54 10.40
N ASP A 91 7.60 -6.29 11.48
CA ASP A 91 8.80 -5.46 11.53
C ASP A 91 8.61 -4.07 10.86
N GLY A 92 7.42 -3.50 11.03
CA GLY A 92 7.03 -2.19 10.49
C GLY A 92 6.67 -2.17 9.01
N GLY A 93 6.69 -3.32 8.33
CA GLY A 93 6.08 -3.52 7.02
C GLY A 93 4.67 -4.10 7.15
N GLY A 94 3.78 -3.89 6.16
CA GLY A 94 2.46 -4.54 6.17
C GLY A 94 2.56 -6.08 6.13
N LEU A 95 1.48 -6.76 6.48
CA LEU A 95 1.40 -8.21 6.27
C LEU A 95 1.17 -8.51 4.77
N PRO A 96 2.03 -9.27 4.08
CA PRO A 96 1.87 -9.58 2.66
C PRO A 96 0.81 -10.67 2.48
N LEU A 97 -0.46 -10.28 2.47
CA LEU A 97 -1.58 -11.17 2.16
C LEU A 97 -1.91 -11.11 0.67
N PHE A 98 -1.94 -12.27 0.02
CA PHE A 98 -2.35 -12.42 -1.37
C PHE A 98 -3.69 -13.16 -1.40
N LEU A 99 -4.77 -12.40 -1.54
CA LEU A 99 -6.13 -12.94 -1.58
C LEU A 99 -6.69 -12.87 -3.00
N ASN A 100 -7.63 -13.76 -3.30
CA ASN A 100 -8.40 -13.71 -4.55
C ASN A 100 -9.23 -12.41 -4.64
N PRO A 101 -9.66 -11.99 -5.85
CA PRO A 101 -10.41 -10.74 -6.05
C PRO A 101 -11.71 -10.61 -5.23
N SER A 102 -12.35 -11.73 -4.91
CA SER A 102 -13.57 -11.79 -4.09
C SER A 102 -13.36 -12.78 -2.94
N PRO A 103 -12.55 -12.43 -1.93
CA PRO A 103 -12.10 -13.40 -0.96
C PRO A 103 -13.19 -13.69 0.09
N SER A 104 -13.29 -14.94 0.48
CA SER A 104 -14.17 -15.38 1.57
C SER A 104 -13.52 -15.13 2.94
N LYS A 105 -14.30 -15.24 4.02
CA LYS A 105 -13.72 -15.22 5.38
C LYS A 105 -12.77 -16.39 5.63
N ALA A 106 -13.02 -17.53 4.99
CA ALA A 106 -12.17 -18.71 5.11
C ALA A 106 -10.81 -18.43 4.43
N ASP A 107 -10.80 -17.77 3.28
CA ASP A 107 -9.58 -17.42 2.56
C ASP A 107 -8.67 -16.52 3.42
N LEU A 108 -9.24 -15.51 4.08
CA LEU A 108 -8.47 -14.67 5.00
C LEU A 108 -7.97 -15.46 6.22
N LEU A 109 -8.79 -16.35 6.77
CA LEU A 109 -8.37 -17.20 7.89
C LEU A 109 -7.22 -18.13 7.50
N GLU A 110 -7.31 -18.76 6.33
CA GLU A 110 -6.30 -19.64 5.78
C GLU A 110 -4.99 -18.87 5.54
N ALA A 111 -5.05 -17.74 4.83
CA ALA A 111 -3.89 -16.90 4.58
C ALA A 111 -3.20 -16.42 5.87
N LEU A 112 -3.96 -16.09 6.93
CA LEU A 112 -3.38 -15.76 8.24
C LEU A 112 -2.80 -16.98 8.96
N SER A 113 -3.33 -18.18 8.71
CA SER A 113 -2.89 -19.43 9.33
C SER A 113 -1.62 -20.01 8.68
N GLU A 114 -1.27 -19.57 7.47
CA GLU A 114 -0.01 -19.94 6.80
C GLU A 114 1.23 -19.38 7.52
N PHE A 115 1.09 -18.25 8.24
CA PHE A 115 2.20 -17.65 8.95
C PHE A 115 2.52 -18.41 10.22
N GLN A 116 3.63 -19.15 10.20
CA GLN A 116 4.18 -19.83 11.37
C GLN A 116 4.83 -18.85 12.34
N ILE A 117 4.66 -19.09 13.65
CA ILE A 117 5.13 -18.16 14.69
C ILE A 117 6.58 -18.41 15.15
N ALA A 118 7.27 -19.41 14.60
CA ALA A 118 8.60 -19.83 15.06
C ALA A 118 9.66 -18.71 15.00
N GLN A 119 9.46 -17.74 14.12
CA GLN A 119 10.32 -16.57 13.93
C GLN A 119 9.88 -15.33 14.72
N PHE A 120 8.77 -15.40 15.47
CA PHE A 120 8.27 -14.25 16.22
C PHE A 120 8.98 -14.13 17.56
N GLU A 121 9.41 -12.92 17.88
CA GLU A 121 10.03 -12.53 19.15
C GLU A 121 9.03 -11.81 20.06
N GLY A 122 8.05 -11.12 19.50
CA GLY A 122 7.02 -10.46 20.30
C GLY A 122 5.92 -9.82 19.46
N MET A 123 4.87 -9.37 20.15
CA MET A 123 3.69 -8.75 19.57
C MET A 123 3.26 -7.54 20.39
N GLU A 124 3.02 -6.42 19.71
CA GLU A 124 2.53 -5.17 20.29
C GLU A 124 1.21 -4.78 19.65
N VAL A 125 0.25 -4.32 20.45
CA VAL A 125 -1.07 -3.93 19.97
C VAL A 125 -1.33 -2.47 20.34
N MET A 126 -1.67 -1.68 19.33
CA MET A 126 -1.98 -0.26 19.43
C MET A 126 -3.41 -0.02 18.97
N TYR A 127 -4.22 0.64 19.79
CA TYR A 127 -5.59 1.03 19.46
C TYR A 127 -6.01 2.35 20.12
N SER A 128 -5.39 2.73 21.25
CA SER A 128 -5.69 3.99 21.90
C SER A 128 -5.19 5.18 21.09
N ARG A 129 -5.87 6.32 21.23
CA ARG A 129 -5.46 7.58 20.59
C ARG A 129 -4.02 7.95 20.89
N LYS A 130 -3.51 7.57 22.08
CA LYS A 130 -2.13 7.80 22.53
C LYS A 130 -1.11 7.17 21.58
N TYR A 131 -1.35 5.93 21.13
CA TYR A 131 -0.38 5.18 20.32
C TYR A 131 -0.73 5.13 18.82
N MET A 132 -1.93 5.57 18.43
CA MET A 132 -2.37 5.54 17.03
C MET A 132 -1.95 6.76 16.20
N GLY A 133 -1.40 7.82 16.81
CA GLY A 133 -1.01 9.04 16.10
C GLY A 133 -0.03 8.82 14.94
N LEU A 134 0.98 7.96 15.13
CA LEU A 134 1.98 7.61 14.11
C LEU A 134 1.52 6.52 13.13
N TYR A 135 0.34 5.94 13.38
CA TYR A 135 -0.30 4.92 12.55
C TYR A 135 -1.47 5.49 11.72
N ALA A 136 -1.57 6.82 11.66
CA ALA A 136 -2.51 7.55 10.84
C ALA A 136 -2.36 7.34 9.33
N ASN A 137 -1.16 6.96 8.89
CA ASN A 137 -0.82 6.69 7.51
C ASN A 137 -0.40 5.21 7.35
N PRO A 138 -0.69 4.58 6.19
CA PRO A 138 -0.19 3.25 5.91
C PRO A 138 1.35 3.24 5.98
N PRO A 139 1.98 2.09 6.29
CA PRO A 139 3.43 1.95 6.21
C PRO A 139 3.90 2.35 4.81
N SER A 140 4.68 3.43 4.72
CA SER A 140 5.39 3.75 3.48
C SER A 140 6.62 2.85 3.41
N SER A 141 6.77 2.07 2.33
CA SER A 141 8.09 1.58 1.97
C SER A 141 8.94 2.80 1.65
N THR A 142 10.02 3.02 2.40
CA THR A 142 11.03 4.01 2.00
C THR A 142 11.66 3.49 0.71
N ASN A 143 11.23 4.02 -0.43
CA ASN A 143 11.87 3.74 -1.69
C ASN A 143 13.11 4.61 -1.75
N PHE A 144 14.28 4.00 -1.58
CA PHE A 144 15.55 4.71 -1.77
C PHE A 144 15.70 5.04 -3.25
N GLY A 145 15.83 6.33 -3.56
CA GLY A 145 16.18 6.78 -4.90
C GLY A 145 17.67 6.60 -5.17
N MET A 146 18.07 6.73 -6.44
CA MET A 146 19.47 6.68 -6.87
C MET A 146 20.37 7.60 -6.03
N ASN A 147 19.86 8.78 -5.67
CA ASN A 147 20.61 9.77 -4.88
C ASN A 147 20.84 9.32 -3.43
N ASP A 148 19.89 8.59 -2.84
CA ASP A 148 20.02 8.06 -1.47
C ASP A 148 21.05 6.92 -1.44
N ILE A 149 21.12 6.12 -2.51
CA ILE A 149 22.10 5.04 -2.70
C ILE A 149 23.51 5.63 -2.84
N ILE A 150 23.68 6.64 -3.69
CA ILE A 150 24.98 7.31 -3.89
C ILE A 150 25.45 7.98 -2.58
N ALA A 151 24.54 8.61 -1.84
CA ALA A 151 24.86 9.20 -0.54
C ALA A 151 25.31 8.12 0.46
N SER A 152 24.61 6.98 0.53
CA SER A 152 24.98 5.85 1.37
C SER A 152 26.37 5.26 1.01
N GLU A 153 26.64 5.03 -0.28
CA GLU A 153 27.97 4.57 -0.74
C GLU A 153 29.08 5.56 -0.37
N SER A 154 28.82 6.86 -0.54
CA SER A 154 29.82 7.89 -0.22
C SER A 154 30.16 7.91 1.28
N LEU A 155 29.17 7.68 2.15
CA LEU A 155 29.34 7.63 3.61
C LEU A 155 30.07 6.36 4.07
N LEU A 156 29.78 5.22 3.46
CA LEU A 156 30.48 3.96 3.72
C LEU A 156 31.96 4.08 3.37
N ARG A 157 32.29 4.74 2.25
CA ARG A 157 33.68 5.04 1.87
C ARG A 157 34.39 5.99 2.83
N MET A 158 33.63 6.82 3.55
CA MET A 158 34.14 7.77 4.55
C MET A 158 34.18 7.20 5.98
N GLY A 159 33.75 5.95 6.19
CA GLY A 159 33.80 5.28 7.49
C GLY A 159 32.91 5.89 8.58
N LYS A 160 31.79 6.53 8.20
CA LYS A 160 30.82 7.11 9.15
C LYS A 160 29.58 6.21 9.26
N ASP A 161 29.30 5.72 10.47
CA ASP A 161 28.22 4.77 10.78
C ASP A 161 26.86 5.43 11.13
N THR A 162 26.79 6.77 11.26
CA THR A 162 25.55 7.48 11.64
C THR A 162 25.09 8.47 10.57
N ILE A 163 23.78 8.46 10.31
CA ILE A 163 23.09 9.50 9.52
C ILE A 163 22.94 10.73 10.43
N ASP A 164 24.03 11.43 10.70
CA ASP A 164 23.97 12.82 11.13
C ASP A 164 23.86 13.65 9.85
N VAL A 165 22.62 13.91 9.40
CA VAL A 165 22.38 14.87 8.32
C VAL A 165 22.91 16.22 8.79
N PRO A 166 23.99 16.77 8.19
CA PRO A 166 24.42 18.11 8.54
C PRO A 166 23.31 19.06 8.09
N LYS A 167 22.76 19.84 9.02
CA LYS A 167 21.98 21.02 8.65
C LYS A 167 22.94 21.93 7.89
N SER A 168 22.66 22.10 6.60
CA SER A 168 23.28 23.06 5.70
C SER A 168 24.80 22.99 5.58
N GLU A 169 25.31 22.01 4.84
CA GLU A 169 26.47 22.28 3.99
C GLU A 169 26.09 21.92 2.56
N SER A 170 26.01 22.96 1.72
CA SER A 170 25.74 22.85 0.31
C SER A 170 26.89 22.09 -0.35
N VAL A 171 26.64 20.85 -0.75
CA VAL A 171 27.52 20.16 -1.71
C VAL A 171 27.47 20.99 -3.02
N PRO A 172 28.60 21.56 -3.47
CA PRO A 172 28.61 22.38 -4.67
C PRO A 172 28.24 21.47 -5.86
N ASN A 173 27.20 21.84 -6.60
CA ASN A 173 26.59 21.14 -7.74
C ASN A 173 25.50 20.09 -7.46
N LEU A 174 24.98 20.01 -6.23
CA LEU A 174 23.63 19.48 -6.00
C LEU A 174 22.78 20.58 -5.39
N THR A 175 22.09 21.34 -6.23
CA THR A 175 20.85 21.98 -5.77
C THR A 175 19.89 20.86 -5.42
N LEU A 176 19.84 20.49 -4.14
CA LEU A 176 18.66 19.92 -3.51
C LEU A 176 17.60 21.01 -3.54
N SER A 177 17.09 21.30 -4.75
CA SER A 177 15.85 22.01 -4.94
C SER A 177 14.87 21.27 -4.04
N ARG A 178 14.29 22.00 -3.08
CA ARG A 178 13.10 21.57 -2.34
C ARG A 178 12.19 20.91 -3.37
N VAL A 179 12.20 19.58 -3.43
CA VAL A 179 11.31 18.82 -4.29
C VAL A 179 9.97 19.04 -3.63
N ALA A 180 9.30 20.09 -4.08
CA ALA A 180 7.91 20.34 -3.76
C ALA A 180 7.20 19.03 -4.00
N LYS A 181 6.49 18.58 -2.96
CA LYS A 181 5.53 17.49 -2.97
C LYS A 181 4.68 17.55 -4.24
N ARG A 182 5.10 16.87 -5.28
CA ARG A 182 4.24 16.48 -6.40
C ARG A 182 4.53 15.01 -6.61
N SER A 183 3.65 14.21 -6.02
CA SER A 183 3.64 12.77 -6.17
C SER A 183 3.58 12.40 -7.67
N PRO A 184 4.25 11.33 -8.10
CA PRO A 184 4.10 10.78 -9.46
C PRO A 184 2.72 10.16 -9.75
N GLU A 185 1.70 10.40 -8.92
CA GLU A 185 0.44 9.63 -8.91
C GLU A 185 -0.75 10.29 -9.65
N SER A 186 -0.51 11.22 -10.57
CA SER A 186 -1.60 11.80 -11.37
C SER A 186 -1.86 10.99 -12.65
N ARG A 187 -2.43 9.79 -12.54
CA ARG A 187 -3.01 9.05 -13.70
C ARG A 187 -4.31 8.28 -13.43
N PHE A 188 -5.00 8.50 -12.32
CA PHE A 188 -6.36 7.99 -12.12
C PHE A 188 -7.27 9.07 -11.52
N TYR A 189 -8.54 9.07 -11.96
CA TYR A 189 -9.59 9.94 -11.45
C TYR A 189 -9.71 9.79 -9.92
N ARG A 190 -9.63 10.92 -9.21
CA ARG A 190 -9.91 11.00 -7.77
C ARG A 190 -11.16 11.88 -7.57
N PRO A 191 -12.26 11.37 -7.00
CA PRO A 191 -13.30 12.24 -6.46
C PRO A 191 -12.66 13.13 -5.38
N GLY A 192 -12.93 14.43 -5.42
CA GLY A 192 -12.29 15.41 -4.55
C GLY A 192 -12.69 15.23 -3.09
N PHE A 193 -11.82 14.60 -2.30
CA PHE A 193 -11.88 14.62 -0.84
C PHE A 193 -10.62 15.29 -0.28
N ARG A 194 -10.79 16.13 0.75
CA ARG A 194 -9.73 16.96 1.33
C ARG A 194 -8.89 16.11 2.29
N GLU A 195 -7.74 15.63 1.83
CA GLU A 195 -6.85 14.73 2.60
C GLU A 195 -6.67 15.12 4.09
N GLY A 196 -7.22 14.29 4.97
CA GLY A 196 -7.01 14.31 6.42
C GLY A 196 -7.18 12.91 7.05
N TYR A 197 -6.62 12.70 8.25
CA TYR A 197 -6.69 11.44 9.03
C TYR A 197 -8.13 10.90 9.23
N LEU A 198 -9.12 11.79 9.20
CA LEU A 198 -10.53 11.46 9.37
C LEU A 198 -11.14 10.81 8.11
N ASP A 199 -10.73 11.24 6.91
CA ASP A 199 -11.31 10.77 5.64
C ASP A 199 -11.02 9.28 5.36
N ARG A 200 -9.89 8.75 5.85
CA ARG A 200 -9.55 7.32 5.74
C ARG A 200 -10.30 6.43 6.74
N ARG A 201 -10.94 7.02 7.74
CA ARG A 201 -11.72 6.29 8.75
C ARG A 201 -13.20 6.25 8.41
N VAL A 202 -13.70 6.98 7.43
CA VAL A 202 -15.14 6.89 7.11
C VAL A 202 -15.40 5.66 6.24
N ASN A 203 -16.29 4.78 6.68
CA ASN A 203 -16.84 3.72 5.82
C ASN A 203 -17.79 4.39 4.82
N VAL A 204 -17.55 4.19 3.52
CA VAL A 204 -18.21 4.92 2.42
C VAL A 204 -19.67 4.47 2.28
N LEU A 205 -19.98 3.22 2.65
CA LEU A 205 -21.33 2.67 2.55
C LEU A 205 -22.22 3.07 3.74
N SER A 206 -21.64 3.19 4.94
CA SER A 206 -22.39 3.42 6.19
C SER A 206 -22.20 4.80 6.80
N ASN A 207 -21.26 5.60 6.26
CA ASN A 207 -20.87 6.92 6.75
C ASN A 207 -20.48 6.94 8.25
N LYS A 208 -19.97 5.83 8.77
CA LYS A 208 -19.50 5.68 10.16
C LYS A 208 -17.99 5.74 10.25
N GLU A 209 -17.47 6.31 11.33
CA GLU A 209 -16.03 6.26 11.63
C GLU A 209 -15.59 4.84 12.03
N ARG A 210 -14.58 4.34 11.32
CA ARG A 210 -13.81 3.14 11.59
C ARG A 210 -12.80 3.45 12.68
N LEU A 211 -12.90 2.73 13.78
CA LEU A 211 -11.82 2.66 14.75
C LEU A 211 -10.79 1.67 14.20
N ILE A 212 -9.51 2.03 14.27
CA ILE A 212 -8.41 1.20 13.74
C ILE A 212 -7.50 0.80 14.89
N ALA A 213 -7.05 -0.45 14.88
CA ALA A 213 -5.99 -0.98 15.70
C ALA A 213 -4.88 -1.54 14.81
N VAL A 214 -3.64 -1.49 15.31
CA VAL A 214 -2.48 -2.09 14.65
C VAL A 214 -1.90 -3.16 15.55
N ILE A 215 -1.62 -4.33 14.99
CA ILE A 215 -0.87 -5.40 15.62
C ILE A 215 0.51 -5.41 14.97
N GLY A 216 1.52 -4.97 15.70
CA GLY A 216 2.92 -5.03 15.29
C GLY A 216 3.57 -6.32 15.78
N ILE A 217 4.11 -7.11 14.86
CA ILE A 217 4.85 -8.33 15.16
C ILE A 217 6.33 -8.03 14.95
N THR A 218 7.14 -8.40 15.93
CA THR A 218 8.60 -8.35 15.81
C THR A 218 9.11 -9.75 15.55
N THR A 219 9.89 -9.92 14.48
CA THR A 219 10.59 -11.18 14.20
C THR A 219 11.99 -11.18 14.80
N LYS A 220 12.59 -12.36 14.94
CA LYS A 220 13.98 -12.52 15.40
C LYS A 220 14.99 -11.75 14.52
N ASN A 221 14.68 -11.60 13.23
CA ASN A 221 15.56 -10.93 12.26
C ASN A 221 15.37 -9.41 12.24
N LYS A 222 14.21 -8.87 12.65
CA LYS A 222 13.94 -7.42 12.82
C LYS A 222 14.09 -6.59 11.54
N THR A 223 14.12 -7.26 10.39
CA THR A 223 14.36 -6.69 9.07
C THR A 223 13.07 -6.48 8.29
N GLY A 224 12.03 -7.30 8.50
CA GLY A 224 10.75 -7.19 7.81
C GLY A 224 10.78 -7.59 6.33
N TYR A 225 9.64 -8.05 5.82
CA TYR A 225 9.51 -8.57 4.45
C TYR A 225 9.73 -7.51 3.35
N PHE A 226 9.48 -6.24 3.64
CA PHE A 226 9.53 -5.15 2.64
C PHE A 226 10.79 -4.30 2.69
N LYS A 227 11.73 -4.58 3.59
CA LYS A 227 13.02 -3.88 3.60
C LYS A 227 14.07 -4.80 3.00
N ASN A 228 14.45 -4.47 1.78
CA ASN A 228 15.63 -5.06 1.19
C ASN A 228 16.85 -4.42 1.86
N ASN A 229 17.44 -5.13 2.83
CA ASN A 229 18.62 -4.65 3.55
C ASN A 229 19.94 -5.01 2.84
N ALA A 230 19.87 -5.71 1.70
CA ALA A 230 21.04 -5.93 0.86
C ALA A 230 21.19 -4.77 -0.13
N PRO A 231 22.22 -3.91 0.00
CA PRO A 231 22.50 -2.88 -1.02
C PRO A 231 22.76 -3.49 -2.40
N ASP A 232 23.08 -4.78 -2.46
CA ASP A 232 23.48 -5.50 -3.69
C ASP A 232 22.31 -6.11 -4.47
N PHE A 233 21.05 -5.94 -4.03
CA PHE A 233 19.89 -6.52 -4.71
C PHE A 233 18.80 -5.46 -4.97
N VAL A 234 18.37 -5.31 -6.23
CA VAL A 234 17.26 -4.42 -6.61
C VAL A 234 16.06 -5.26 -7.03
N THR A 235 14.89 -5.01 -6.46
CA THR A 235 13.64 -5.65 -6.90
C THR A 235 13.16 -4.95 -8.17
N TYR A 236 13.61 -5.44 -9.32
CA TYR A 236 13.07 -5.03 -10.62
C TYR A 236 11.71 -5.70 -10.85
N ARG A 237 10.65 -4.91 -10.99
CA ARG A 237 9.35 -5.40 -11.47
C ARG A 237 9.32 -5.18 -12.97
N PRO A 238 9.62 -6.19 -13.80
CA PRO A 238 9.50 -6.02 -15.24
C PRO A 238 8.06 -5.64 -15.58
N LEU A 239 7.89 -4.80 -16.60
CA LEU A 239 6.57 -4.59 -17.19
C LEU A 239 6.02 -5.98 -17.55
N PRO A 240 4.76 -6.29 -17.18
CA PRO A 240 4.16 -7.57 -17.55
C PRO A 240 4.21 -7.71 -19.08
N ILE A 241 4.38 -8.95 -19.56
CA ILE A 241 4.29 -9.24 -20.99
C ILE A 241 2.90 -8.79 -21.45
N MET A 242 2.85 -7.68 -22.19
CA MET A 242 1.61 -7.18 -22.76
C MET A 242 1.33 -8.00 -24.01
N TYR A 243 0.18 -8.68 -24.03
CA TYR A 243 -0.31 -9.25 -25.29
C TYR A 243 -0.62 -8.08 -26.25
N PRO A 244 -0.23 -8.19 -27.54
CA PRO A 244 -0.58 -7.17 -28.52
C PRO A 244 -2.10 -7.02 -28.56
N GLN A 245 -2.58 -5.84 -28.18
CA GLN A 245 -3.99 -5.49 -28.29
C GLN A 245 -4.23 -4.87 -29.65
N GLU A 246 -5.20 -5.39 -30.40
CA GLU A 246 -5.61 -4.76 -31.65
C GLU A 246 -6.16 -3.35 -31.37
N PHE A 247 -5.70 -2.38 -32.17
CA PHE A 247 -6.18 -1.02 -32.08
C PHE A 247 -7.67 -0.99 -32.48
N TYR A 248 -8.52 -0.55 -31.57
CA TYR A 248 -9.96 -0.49 -31.80
C TYR A 248 -10.30 0.51 -32.92
N SER A 249 -10.91 0.00 -33.99
CA SER A 249 -11.49 0.80 -35.07
C SER A 249 -13.03 0.65 -35.03
N PRO A 250 -13.79 1.75 -34.92
CA PRO A 250 -15.23 1.74 -35.10
C PRO A 250 -15.66 1.15 -36.44
N LYS A 251 -16.91 0.71 -36.50
CA LYS A 251 -17.53 0.24 -37.75
C LYS A 251 -18.05 1.45 -38.54
N TYR A 252 -17.25 1.94 -39.48
CA TYR A 252 -17.55 3.14 -40.27
C TYR A 252 -18.57 2.95 -41.43
N GLY A 253 -19.46 1.96 -41.32
CA GLY A 253 -20.51 1.67 -42.31
C GLY A 253 -21.93 1.98 -41.83
N LEU A 254 -22.08 2.60 -40.66
CA LEU A 254 -23.38 2.93 -40.07
C LEU A 254 -23.90 4.26 -40.63
N LYS A 255 -25.23 4.42 -40.68
CA LYS A 255 -25.83 5.70 -41.07
C LYS A 255 -25.52 6.72 -39.95
N PRO A 256 -25.33 8.01 -40.27
CA PRO A 256 -25.02 9.04 -39.26
C PRO A 256 -26.03 9.09 -38.10
N ASN A 257 -27.30 8.76 -38.34
CA ASN A 257 -28.34 8.72 -37.30
C ASN A 257 -28.19 7.56 -36.30
N ASP A 258 -27.37 6.55 -36.59
CA ASP A 258 -27.17 5.37 -35.74
C ASP A 258 -25.93 5.51 -34.83
N VAL A 259 -25.18 6.62 -34.95
CA VAL A 259 -23.98 6.90 -34.16
C VAL A 259 -24.34 7.93 -33.08
N ALA A 260 -24.50 7.47 -31.84
CA ALA A 260 -25.00 8.29 -30.74
C ALA A 260 -23.98 9.29 -30.16
N GLU A 261 -22.68 9.09 -30.40
CA GLU A 261 -21.60 9.85 -29.75
C GLU A 261 -20.55 10.32 -30.78
N PRO A 262 -20.09 11.58 -30.74
CA PRO A 262 -19.01 12.09 -31.58
C PRO A 262 -17.68 11.37 -31.34
N ASP A 263 -16.94 11.06 -32.41
CA ASP A 263 -15.59 10.48 -32.34
C ASP A 263 -14.57 11.58 -32.00
N VAL A 264 -14.09 11.60 -30.76
CA VAL A 264 -13.10 12.57 -30.26
C VAL A 264 -11.72 11.95 -30.01
N ARG A 265 -11.43 10.78 -30.60
CA ARG A 265 -10.17 10.07 -30.35
C ARG A 265 -8.96 10.81 -30.93
N SER A 266 -7.85 10.75 -30.20
CA SER A 266 -6.57 11.35 -30.59
C SER A 266 -5.77 10.48 -31.58
N ILE A 267 -5.92 9.16 -31.49
CA ILE A 267 -5.38 8.20 -32.45
C ILE A 267 -6.60 7.62 -33.18
N VAL A 268 -6.63 7.77 -34.51
CA VAL A 268 -7.74 7.29 -35.36
C VAL A 268 -7.37 6.04 -36.15
N PHE A 269 -6.07 5.78 -36.32
CA PHE A 269 -5.56 4.64 -37.04
C PHE A 269 -4.18 4.23 -36.50
N TRP A 270 -4.00 2.93 -36.31
CA TRP A 270 -2.70 2.34 -36.01
C TRP A 270 -2.63 0.95 -36.63
N SER A 271 -1.60 0.70 -37.44
CA SER A 271 -1.32 -0.62 -38.00
C SER A 271 0.18 -0.91 -37.82
N PRO A 272 0.54 -1.98 -37.09
CA PRO A 272 1.94 -2.33 -36.85
C PRO A 272 2.60 -3.00 -38.05
N ASN A 273 1.79 -3.56 -38.96
CA ASN A 273 2.29 -4.37 -40.07
C ASN A 273 1.70 -3.86 -41.39
N VAL A 274 2.48 -3.03 -42.08
CA VAL A 274 2.15 -2.50 -43.42
C VAL A 274 3.24 -2.99 -44.38
N LEU A 275 2.88 -3.97 -45.21
CA LEU A 275 3.78 -4.53 -46.21
C LEU A 275 3.70 -3.71 -47.51
N THR A 276 4.85 -3.33 -48.04
CA THR A 276 4.96 -2.65 -49.33
C THR A 276 4.92 -3.65 -50.48
N ASP A 277 4.45 -3.20 -51.66
CA ASP A 277 4.54 -3.97 -52.90
C ASP A 277 6.00 -4.09 -53.41
N ALA A 278 6.20 -4.81 -54.51
CA ALA A 278 7.52 -4.97 -55.14
C ALA A 278 8.16 -3.65 -55.60
N ASN A 279 7.40 -2.56 -55.67
CA ASN A 279 7.87 -1.22 -56.01
C ASN A 279 8.10 -0.34 -54.76
N GLY A 280 7.99 -0.90 -53.55
CA GLY A 280 8.15 -0.17 -52.29
C GLY A 280 6.95 0.71 -51.91
N ARG A 281 5.77 0.49 -52.49
CA ARG A 281 4.55 1.30 -52.23
C ARG A 281 3.57 0.55 -51.34
N ALA A 282 2.97 1.28 -50.39
CA ALA A 282 1.85 0.79 -49.59
C ALA A 282 0.69 1.79 -49.65
N LYS A 283 -0.55 1.29 -49.58
CA LYS A 283 -1.76 2.13 -49.54
C LYS A 283 -2.52 1.87 -48.25
N VAL A 284 -2.71 2.94 -47.47
CA VAL A 284 -3.46 2.91 -46.20
C VAL A 284 -4.71 3.78 -46.36
N LYS A 285 -5.83 3.32 -45.81
CA LYS A 285 -7.08 4.08 -45.72
C LYS A 285 -7.53 4.12 -44.27
N PHE A 286 -7.97 5.28 -43.81
CA PHE A 286 -8.48 5.48 -42.46
C PHE A 286 -9.54 6.57 -42.45
N TYR A 287 -10.32 6.62 -41.37
CA TYR A 287 -11.30 7.68 -41.11
C TYR A 287 -10.71 8.67 -40.11
N THR A 288 -11.10 9.94 -40.23
CA THR A 288 -10.72 11.00 -39.28
C THR A 288 -11.68 11.00 -38.09
N SER A 289 -11.33 11.68 -37.01
CA SER A 289 -12.26 11.93 -35.92
C SER A 289 -13.17 13.12 -36.29
N ASP A 290 -14.24 13.35 -35.53
CA ASP A 290 -15.16 14.47 -35.73
C ASP A 290 -14.55 15.82 -35.28
N VAL A 291 -13.31 15.79 -34.77
CA VAL A 291 -12.56 16.97 -34.38
C VAL A 291 -11.75 17.48 -35.59
N SER A 292 -12.12 18.66 -36.07
CA SER A 292 -11.34 19.39 -37.07
C SER A 292 -10.03 19.89 -36.47
N GLY A 293 -8.94 19.80 -37.24
CA GLY A 293 -7.62 20.10 -36.72
C GLY A 293 -6.46 19.57 -37.55
N SER A 294 -5.26 19.67 -36.99
CA SER A 294 -4.05 19.13 -37.62
C SER A 294 -3.75 17.75 -37.06
N TYR A 295 -3.72 16.75 -37.94
CA TYR A 295 -3.37 15.38 -37.61
C TYR A 295 -1.89 15.15 -37.93
N THR A 296 -1.23 14.32 -37.12
CA THR A 296 0.14 13.91 -37.36
C THR A 296 0.16 12.47 -37.81
N ILE A 297 0.73 12.23 -38.99
CA ILE A 297 1.08 10.91 -39.51
C ILE A 297 2.50 10.61 -39.04
N SER A 298 2.67 9.48 -38.36
CA SER A 298 3.98 8.95 -37.96
C SER A 298 4.12 7.57 -38.58
N MET A 299 5.17 7.36 -39.36
CA MET A 299 5.50 6.08 -39.97
C MET A 299 6.94 5.74 -39.62
N GLU A 300 7.16 4.52 -39.18
CA GLU A 300 8.48 3.97 -38.87
C GLU A 300 8.56 2.59 -39.52
N GLY A 301 9.72 2.26 -40.08
CA GLY A 301 9.86 1.00 -40.79
C GLY A 301 11.30 0.61 -41.03
N ILE A 302 11.47 -0.64 -41.42
CA ILE A 302 12.75 -1.24 -41.80
C ILE A 302 12.64 -1.81 -43.21
N GLY A 303 13.64 -1.55 -44.04
CA GLY A 303 13.77 -2.13 -45.38
C GLY A 303 14.28 -3.57 -45.32
N SER A 304 14.12 -4.31 -46.42
CA SER A 304 14.63 -5.68 -46.56
C SER A 304 16.16 -5.79 -46.45
N ASN A 305 16.87 -4.68 -46.66
CA ASN A 305 18.31 -4.55 -46.47
C ASN A 305 18.71 -4.14 -45.04
N GLY A 306 17.76 -4.03 -44.11
CA GLY A 306 17.99 -3.60 -42.73
C GLY A 306 18.06 -2.08 -42.52
N GLY A 307 17.87 -1.27 -43.56
CA GLY A 307 17.83 0.19 -43.44
C GLY A 307 16.59 0.66 -42.67
N ILE A 308 16.73 1.63 -41.78
CA ILE A 308 15.63 2.16 -40.96
C ILE A 308 15.16 3.49 -41.53
N GLY A 309 13.84 3.71 -41.57
CA GLY A 309 13.23 4.96 -42.01
C GLY A 309 12.18 5.43 -41.03
N THR A 310 12.09 6.76 -40.84
CA THR A 310 11.00 7.41 -40.12
C THR A 310 10.47 8.58 -40.94
N LEU A 311 9.15 8.76 -40.92
CA LEU A 311 8.47 9.88 -41.54
C LEU A 311 7.46 10.45 -40.55
N ARG A 312 7.51 11.76 -40.36
CA ARG A 312 6.49 12.50 -39.62
C ARG A 312 5.94 13.60 -40.52
N GLN A 313 4.64 13.55 -40.79
CA GLN A 313 3.96 14.51 -41.64
C GLN A 313 2.70 15.03 -40.97
N LYS A 314 2.34 16.28 -41.23
CA LYS A 314 1.07 16.86 -40.78
C LYS A 314 0.10 16.97 -41.94
N ILE A 315 -1.16 16.65 -41.66
CA ILE A 315 -2.29 16.93 -42.55
C ILE A 315 -3.30 17.80 -41.81
N LYS A 316 -4.07 18.59 -42.55
CA LYS A 316 -5.20 19.35 -42.01
C LYS A 316 -6.49 18.68 -42.44
N VAL A 317 -7.38 18.47 -41.49
CA VAL A 317 -8.74 17.98 -41.72
C VAL A 317 -9.66 19.13 -41.33
N GLN A 318 -10.49 19.55 -42.29
CA GLN A 318 -11.44 20.64 -42.15
C GLN A 318 -12.84 20.09 -41.95
#